data_AF-D8J9N9-F1
#
_entry.id   AF-D8J9N9-F1
#
_cell.length_a   1.000
_cell.length_b   1.000
_cell.length_c   1.000
_cell.angle_alpha   90.00
_cell.angle_beta   90.00
_cell.angle_gamma   90.00
#
_symmetry.space_group_name_H-M   'P 1'
#
loop_
_entity.id
_entity.type
_entity.pdbx_description
1 polymer ?
#
loop_
_entity_poly.entity_id
_entity_poly.type
_entity_poly.pdbx_seq_one_letter_code
_entity_poly.pdbx_strand_id
1 'polypeptide(L)'
;MRIDGPSWRPEMADGYRLLEQADVIDWPGYEPISRDGTTLSERDDMRSEVFSRGLNARVDGTVRNIEARGFTHAALSFGSRNHTPDVTVSRSMLHNCAVPGYGYGINLYNGTVTSELNYYDATRHAITGFGHPDCGYTCRGDLFGPNAMLTPIDMHNLDENGGEDGDLTAGKFLNTYECTFLARERFATPGWYSRSGCPAIGIRGHPAPGAPGYDTRDCQFVHFEEGDALDQRNVSFPTGWRRSGNEFGGLENWSEGKGAPVNWTGTSPAPSVDRTSGVEKRRASAQAGARCLGAVEAAMRAD
;
A
#
# COMPACT_ATOMS: atom_id res chain seq x y z
N MET A 1 19.99 6.61 -11.42
CA MET A 1 19.53 7.83 -10.71
C MET A 1 19.67 7.62 -9.22
N ARG A 2 19.94 8.67 -8.44
CA ARG A 2 19.97 8.62 -6.97
C ARG A 2 19.26 9.84 -6.40
N ILE A 3 18.23 9.62 -5.59
CA ILE A 3 17.47 10.65 -4.90
C ILE A 3 17.50 10.34 -3.42
N ASP A 4 18.02 11.29 -2.66
CA ASP A 4 18.24 11.16 -1.23
C ASP A 4 17.59 12.35 -0.54
N GLY A 5 16.53 12.09 0.22
CA GLY A 5 15.97 13.10 1.09
C GLY A 5 16.81 13.28 2.37
N PRO A 6 16.52 14.32 3.17
CA PRO A 6 17.20 14.52 4.44
C PRO A 6 16.96 13.32 5.37
N SER A 7 17.89 13.08 6.30
CA SER A 7 17.65 12.15 7.41
C SER A 7 16.32 12.49 8.09
N TRP A 8 15.54 11.45 8.38
CA TRP A 8 14.19 11.55 8.93
C TRP A 8 14.10 12.57 10.09
N ARG A 9 13.03 13.38 10.10
CA ARG A 9 12.73 14.34 11.17
C ARG A 9 11.35 14.08 11.79
N PRO A 10 11.20 14.24 13.12
CA PRO A 10 9.92 14.06 13.82
C PRO A 10 8.76 14.88 13.27
N GLU A 11 9.05 16.01 12.62
CA GLU A 11 8.05 16.90 12.04
C GLU A 11 7.29 16.28 10.85
N MET A 12 7.81 15.20 10.21
CA MET A 12 7.13 14.50 9.12
C MET A 12 6.06 13.49 9.61
N ALA A 13 5.99 13.22 10.92
CA ALA A 13 4.93 12.41 11.53
C ALA A 13 3.64 13.21 11.84
N ASP A 14 3.64 14.55 11.66
CA ASP A 14 2.47 15.40 11.94
C ASP A 14 1.26 15.08 11.02
N GLY A 15 1.46 14.31 9.93
CA GLY A 15 0.37 13.76 9.12
C GLY A 15 -0.61 12.88 9.90
N TYR A 16 -0.17 12.26 11.01
CA TYR A 16 -1.05 11.50 11.91
C TYR A 16 -1.91 12.40 12.82
N ARG A 17 -1.43 13.60 13.18
CA ARG A 17 -2.15 14.50 14.10
C ARG A 17 -3.39 15.13 13.47
N LEU A 18 -3.49 15.14 12.14
CA LEU A 18 -4.69 15.57 11.43
C LEU A 18 -5.91 14.65 11.70
N LEU A 19 -5.70 13.45 12.24
CA LEU A 19 -6.79 12.54 12.63
C LEU A 19 -7.33 12.78 14.04
N GLU A 20 -6.65 13.56 14.88
CA GLU A 20 -7.16 13.91 16.22
C GLU A 20 -8.05 15.17 16.21
N GLN A 21 -8.04 15.96 15.13
CA GLN A 21 -8.63 17.30 15.12
C GLN A 21 -9.81 17.53 14.16
N ALA A 22 -10.41 16.50 13.56
CA ALA A 22 -11.58 16.72 12.72
C ALA A 22 -12.69 15.71 12.95
N ASP A 23 -13.87 16.23 13.27
CA ASP A 23 -15.19 15.61 13.13
C ASP A 23 -15.54 15.27 11.65
N VAL A 24 -14.55 14.99 10.80
CA VAL A 24 -14.70 14.66 9.38
C VAL A 24 -14.05 13.29 9.12
N ILE A 25 -14.72 12.27 9.65
CA ILE A 25 -14.45 10.85 9.38
C ILE A 25 -15.03 10.49 8.01
N ASP A 26 -14.56 11.11 6.93
CA ASP A 26 -14.96 10.66 5.59
C ASP A 26 -13.78 10.20 4.74
N TRP A 27 -12.58 10.80 4.86
CA TRP A 27 -11.41 10.41 4.05
C TRP A 27 -10.05 10.74 4.70
N PRO A 28 -9.40 9.80 5.41
CA PRO A 28 -8.01 9.98 5.79
C PRO A 28 -7.13 9.96 4.54
N GLY A 29 -6.23 10.95 4.42
CA GLY A 29 -5.41 11.08 3.22
C GLY A 29 -5.72 12.27 2.32
N TYR A 30 -6.83 12.95 2.58
CA TYR A 30 -7.31 14.01 1.72
C TYR A 30 -6.48 15.29 1.88
N GLU A 31 -5.62 15.59 0.90
CA GLU A 31 -5.00 16.91 0.72
C GLU A 31 -5.71 17.67 -0.42
N PRO A 32 -6.45 18.75 -0.13
CA PRO A 32 -7.10 19.54 -1.16
C PRO A 32 -6.09 20.22 -2.08
N ILE A 33 -6.26 20.08 -3.40
CA ILE A 33 -5.44 20.74 -4.43
C ILE A 33 -5.87 22.19 -4.66
N SER A 34 -7.14 22.51 -4.38
CA SER A 34 -7.64 23.89 -4.36
C SER A 34 -8.59 24.09 -3.15
N ARG A 35 -8.65 25.34 -2.68
CA ARG A 35 -9.56 25.77 -1.60
C ARG A 35 -10.96 26.15 -2.09
N ASP A 36 -11.21 26.03 -3.40
CA ASP A 36 -12.43 26.54 -4.02
C ASP A 36 -13.61 25.57 -3.91
N GLY A 37 -13.33 24.27 -3.69
CA GLY A 37 -14.34 23.27 -3.40
C GLY A 37 -14.90 23.39 -1.98
N THR A 38 -16.21 23.66 -1.88
CA THR A 38 -16.89 23.86 -0.59
C THR A 38 -17.40 22.56 0.02
N THR A 39 -17.66 21.55 -0.81
CA THR A 39 -18.08 20.20 -0.40
C THR A 39 -16.99 19.14 -0.65
N LEU A 40 -17.10 17.97 -0.02
CA LEU A 40 -16.20 16.83 -0.29
C LEU A 40 -16.32 16.31 -1.73
N SER A 41 -17.55 16.27 -2.28
CA SER A 41 -17.79 15.80 -3.65
C SER A 41 -17.12 16.71 -4.68
N GLU A 42 -17.30 18.04 -4.58
CA GLU A 42 -16.66 19.01 -5.48
C GLU A 42 -15.13 18.87 -5.42
N ARG A 43 -14.63 18.68 -4.21
CA ARG A 43 -13.21 18.50 -3.91
C ARG A 43 -12.64 17.19 -4.47
N ASP A 44 -13.43 16.12 -4.53
CA ASP A 44 -13.08 14.85 -5.15
C ASP A 44 -13.09 14.96 -6.68
N ASP A 45 -14.12 15.59 -7.24
CA ASP A 45 -14.22 15.83 -8.69
C ASP A 45 -13.01 16.63 -9.17
N MET A 46 -12.69 17.75 -8.51
CA MET A 46 -11.51 18.56 -8.82
C MET A 46 -10.19 17.79 -8.71
N ARG A 47 -10.06 16.88 -7.74
CA ARG A 47 -8.85 16.07 -7.55
C ARG A 47 -8.75 14.95 -8.57
N SER A 48 -9.88 14.40 -9.03
CA SER A 48 -9.96 13.35 -10.05
C SER A 48 -9.61 13.84 -11.46
N GLU A 49 -9.79 15.14 -11.72
CA GLU A 49 -9.51 15.76 -13.01
C GLU A 49 -8.05 16.18 -13.21
N VAL A 50 -7.26 16.23 -12.13
CA VAL A 50 -5.85 16.64 -12.19
C VAL A 50 -4.96 15.41 -12.10
N PHE A 51 -4.01 15.27 -13.02
CA PHE A 51 -3.03 14.19 -13.04
C PHE A 51 -1.64 14.69 -12.64
N SER A 52 -1.20 14.37 -11.42
CA SER A 52 0.12 14.72 -10.93
C SER A 52 0.90 13.50 -10.47
N ARG A 53 2.21 13.51 -10.76
CA ARG A 53 3.17 12.52 -10.28
C ARG A 53 4.31 13.23 -9.58
N GLY A 54 4.79 12.69 -8.46
CA GLY A 54 5.95 13.27 -7.77
C GLY A 54 7.24 13.02 -8.54
N LEU A 55 7.51 11.75 -8.83
CA LEU A 55 8.63 11.32 -9.66
C LEU A 55 8.15 10.37 -10.75
N ASN A 56 8.66 10.57 -11.97
CA ASN A 56 8.51 9.61 -13.06
C ASN A 56 9.88 9.30 -13.64
N ALA A 57 10.33 8.05 -13.53
CA ALA A 57 11.65 7.62 -14.01
C ALA A 57 11.57 6.34 -14.86
N ARG A 58 12.41 6.27 -15.90
CA ARG A 58 12.53 5.14 -16.83
C ARG A 58 13.93 4.53 -16.86
N VAL A 59 14.71 4.84 -15.83
CA VAL A 59 16.11 4.45 -15.67
C VAL A 59 16.29 3.86 -14.29
N ASP A 60 17.30 3.00 -14.14
CA ASP A 60 17.63 2.37 -12.87
C ASP A 60 17.96 3.41 -11.81
N GLY A 61 17.75 3.08 -10.53
CA GLY A 61 18.16 3.97 -9.46
C GLY A 61 17.70 3.63 -8.06
N THR A 62 17.96 4.58 -7.17
CA THR A 62 17.57 4.50 -5.77
C THR A 62 16.87 5.77 -5.34
N VAL A 63 15.77 5.62 -4.60
CA VAL A 63 15.03 6.70 -3.95
C VAL A 63 14.96 6.38 -2.47
N ARG A 64 15.42 7.27 -1.60
CA ARG A 64 15.49 6.98 -0.16
C ARG A 64 15.30 8.20 0.71
N ASN A 65 14.79 7.97 1.92
CA ASN A 65 14.60 8.98 2.95
C ASN A 65 13.73 10.16 2.49
N ILE A 66 12.72 9.89 1.67
CA ILE A 66 11.80 10.94 1.20
C ILE A 66 10.45 10.84 1.90
N GLU A 67 9.74 11.96 1.95
CA GLU A 67 8.30 12.00 2.12
C GLU A 67 7.71 12.45 0.78
N ALA A 68 6.74 11.69 0.25
CA ALA A 68 6.00 12.10 -0.94
C ALA A 68 4.51 11.88 -0.72
N ARG A 69 3.74 12.97 -0.89
CA ARG A 69 2.32 13.00 -0.59
C ARG A 69 1.55 13.99 -1.46
N GLY A 70 0.23 13.85 -1.51
CA GLY A 70 -0.66 14.78 -2.19
C GLY A 70 -0.79 14.59 -3.70
N PHE A 71 -0.02 13.68 -4.32
CA PHE A 71 -0.08 13.40 -5.75
C PHE A 71 -1.34 12.61 -6.14
N THR A 72 -1.99 12.98 -7.23
CA THR A 72 -3.28 12.40 -7.63
C THR A 72 -3.14 11.12 -8.44
N HIS A 73 -2.06 11.01 -9.23
CA HIS A 73 -1.78 9.78 -9.98
C HIS A 73 -0.90 8.85 -9.16
N ALA A 74 0.34 9.27 -8.86
CA ALA A 74 1.26 8.48 -8.06
C ALA A 74 2.33 9.33 -7.39
N ALA A 75 2.74 9.02 -6.17
CA ALA A 75 3.92 9.65 -5.58
C ALA A 75 5.17 9.31 -6.41
N LEU A 76 5.38 8.03 -6.72
CA LEU A 76 6.48 7.55 -7.56
C LEU A 76 5.94 6.70 -8.71
N SER A 77 6.50 6.86 -9.91
CA SER A 77 6.17 6.05 -11.09
C SER A 77 7.42 5.60 -11.81
N PHE A 78 7.47 4.31 -12.16
CA PHE A 78 8.63 3.71 -12.80
C PHE A 78 8.28 2.93 -14.06
N GLY A 79 9.18 3.02 -15.04
CA GLY A 79 9.12 2.25 -16.27
C GLY A 79 8.07 2.72 -17.27
N SER A 80 7.92 1.92 -18.31
CA SER A 80 6.89 2.03 -19.37
C SER A 80 6.88 0.71 -20.15
N ARG A 81 5.97 0.53 -21.11
CA ARG A 81 5.95 -0.66 -21.98
C ARG A 81 7.34 -1.10 -22.46
N ASN A 82 8.16 -0.15 -22.90
CA ASN A 82 9.48 -0.40 -23.49
C ASN A 82 10.67 -0.02 -22.58
N HIS A 83 10.43 0.28 -21.30
CA HIS A 83 11.50 0.62 -20.36
C HIS A 83 11.28 -0.15 -19.06
N THR A 84 12.24 -1.00 -18.72
CA THR A 84 12.22 -1.93 -17.58
C THR A 84 13.32 -1.57 -16.59
N PRO A 85 13.22 -0.43 -15.89
CA PRO A 85 14.25 -0.03 -14.94
C PRO A 85 14.25 -0.96 -13.72
N ASP A 86 15.39 -1.04 -13.04
CA ASP A 86 15.52 -1.63 -11.70
C ASP A 86 15.69 -0.53 -10.65
N VAL A 87 14.74 -0.44 -9.72
CA VAL A 87 14.66 0.67 -8.76
C VAL A 87 14.52 0.19 -7.33
N THR A 88 15.34 0.72 -6.42
CA THR A 88 15.14 0.55 -4.98
C THR A 88 14.50 1.79 -4.38
N VAL A 89 13.40 1.61 -3.63
CA VAL A 89 12.78 2.64 -2.81
C VAL A 89 12.91 2.22 -1.36
N SER A 90 13.52 3.03 -0.49
CA SER A 90 13.73 2.62 0.90
C SER A 90 13.54 3.72 1.92
N ARG A 91 13.15 3.36 3.15
CA ARG A 91 13.05 4.28 4.29
C ARG A 91 12.29 5.57 3.94
N SER A 92 11.20 5.45 3.21
CA SER A 92 10.42 6.59 2.72
C SER A 92 8.98 6.53 3.21
N MET A 93 8.32 7.69 3.25
CA MET A 93 6.92 7.85 3.60
C MET A 93 6.13 8.22 2.35
N LEU A 94 5.19 7.37 1.95
CA LEU A 94 4.42 7.50 0.71
C LEU A 94 2.92 7.47 1.05
N HIS A 95 2.30 8.64 1.14
CA HIS A 95 0.97 8.73 1.73
C HIS A 95 0.08 9.85 1.15
N ASN A 96 -1.18 9.91 1.57
CA ASN A 96 -2.14 10.95 1.15
C ASN A 96 -2.21 11.12 -0.38
N CYS A 97 -2.15 10.00 -1.11
CA CYS A 97 -2.26 9.99 -2.57
C CYS A 97 -3.63 9.47 -3.03
N ALA A 98 -4.47 8.92 -2.16
CA ALA A 98 -5.72 8.28 -2.53
C ALA A 98 -6.65 9.20 -3.37
N VAL A 99 -7.08 8.69 -4.54
CA VAL A 99 -8.06 9.29 -5.45
C VAL A 99 -8.87 8.16 -6.08
N PRO A 100 -10.19 8.28 -6.29
CA PRO A 100 -10.94 7.29 -7.06
C PRO A 100 -10.30 7.04 -8.44
N GLY A 101 -10.02 5.77 -8.76
CA GLY A 101 -9.37 5.37 -10.02
C GLY A 101 -7.84 5.47 -10.05
N TYR A 102 -7.22 6.35 -9.25
CA TYR A 102 -5.76 6.59 -9.24
C TYR A 102 -5.20 6.65 -7.81
N GLY A 103 -4.07 7.30 -7.57
CA GLY A 103 -3.60 7.60 -6.22
C GLY A 103 -2.69 6.54 -5.61
N TYR A 104 -1.61 6.25 -6.33
CA TYR A 104 -0.64 5.22 -5.97
C TYR A 104 0.50 5.77 -5.11
N GLY A 105 1.04 5.00 -4.18
CA GLY A 105 2.35 5.29 -3.58
C GLY A 105 3.44 5.08 -4.63
N ILE A 106 3.58 3.84 -5.08
CA ILE A 106 4.42 3.43 -6.21
C ILE A 106 3.54 2.85 -7.32
N ASN A 107 3.74 3.33 -8.54
CA ASN A 107 3.14 2.75 -9.75
C ASN A 107 4.23 2.22 -10.69
N LEU A 108 4.27 0.91 -10.87
CA LEU A 108 5.23 0.24 -11.75
C LEU A 108 4.55 -0.15 -13.06
N TYR A 109 4.93 0.52 -14.14
CA TYR A 109 4.46 0.15 -15.48
C TYR A 109 5.18 -1.11 -15.97
N ASN A 110 6.50 -1.15 -15.85
CA ASN A 110 7.32 -2.30 -16.24
C ASN A 110 8.70 -2.23 -15.56
N GLY A 111 9.45 -3.33 -15.53
CA GLY A 111 10.73 -3.43 -14.81
C GLY A 111 10.56 -3.91 -13.37
N THR A 112 11.54 -3.62 -12.52
CA THR A 112 11.58 -4.12 -11.15
C THR A 112 11.65 -3.02 -10.09
N VAL A 113 10.94 -3.24 -8.97
CA VAL A 113 11.04 -2.39 -7.78
C VAL A 113 11.36 -3.23 -6.55
N THR A 114 12.31 -2.77 -5.74
CA THR A 114 12.53 -3.25 -4.38
C THR A 114 12.15 -2.16 -3.40
N SER A 115 11.06 -2.37 -2.67
CA SER A 115 10.54 -1.51 -1.62
C SER A 115 11.01 -2.04 -0.27
N GLU A 116 11.74 -1.24 0.51
CA GLU A 116 12.28 -1.66 1.80
C GLU A 116 12.06 -0.64 2.92
N LEU A 117 11.50 -1.10 4.04
CA LEU A 117 11.34 -0.28 5.24
C LEU A 117 10.60 1.04 4.98
N ASN A 118 9.65 1.04 4.05
CA ASN A 118 8.82 2.18 3.72
C ASN A 118 7.54 2.16 4.56
N TYR A 119 6.98 3.35 4.76
CA TYR A 119 5.64 3.53 5.31
C TYR A 119 4.69 4.01 4.23
N TYR A 120 3.58 3.30 4.09
CA TYR A 120 2.51 3.64 3.15
C TYR A 120 1.22 3.87 3.89
N ASP A 121 0.47 4.93 3.57
CA ASP A 121 -0.86 5.12 4.16
C ASP A 121 -1.72 6.01 3.30
N ALA A 122 -3.05 5.95 3.46
CA ALA A 122 -3.91 6.90 2.74
C ALA A 122 -3.65 6.93 1.22
N THR A 123 -3.40 5.75 0.64
CA THR A 123 -3.24 5.52 -0.80
C THR A 123 -4.39 4.64 -1.31
N ARG A 124 -4.66 4.68 -2.62
CA ARG A 124 -5.57 3.70 -3.26
C ARG A 124 -4.90 2.34 -3.35
N HIS A 125 -3.70 2.33 -3.90
CA HIS A 125 -2.75 1.23 -3.82
C HIS A 125 -1.43 1.82 -3.33
N ALA A 126 -0.83 1.23 -2.30
CA ALA A 126 0.47 1.62 -1.80
C ALA A 126 1.56 1.32 -2.84
N ILE A 127 1.51 0.14 -3.44
CA ILE A 127 2.32 -0.23 -4.61
C ILE A 127 1.45 -1.01 -5.59
N THR A 128 1.55 -0.66 -6.87
CA THR A 128 0.83 -1.32 -7.94
C THR A 128 1.73 -1.68 -9.12
N GLY A 129 1.47 -2.83 -9.73
CA GLY A 129 2.09 -3.28 -10.98
C GLY A 129 1.07 -3.35 -12.12
N PHE A 130 1.48 -2.92 -13.31
CA PHE A 130 0.62 -2.82 -14.49
C PHE A 130 0.34 -4.16 -15.18
N GLY A 131 1.13 -5.20 -14.89
CA GLY A 131 0.92 -6.56 -15.43
C GLY A 131 1.82 -6.95 -16.61
N HIS A 132 2.68 -6.05 -17.11
CA HIS A 132 3.65 -6.41 -18.16
C HIS A 132 4.55 -7.59 -17.74
N PRO A 133 5.02 -8.45 -18.67
CA PRO A 133 5.74 -9.68 -18.30
C PRO A 133 7.03 -9.49 -17.52
N ASP A 134 7.67 -8.31 -17.62
CA ASP A 134 8.87 -7.95 -16.86
C ASP A 134 8.58 -7.14 -15.60
N CYS A 135 7.32 -6.78 -15.35
CA CYS A 135 6.87 -6.04 -14.18
C CYS A 135 6.95 -6.93 -12.94
N GLY A 136 7.77 -6.59 -11.97
CA GLY A 136 7.79 -7.31 -10.70
C GLY A 136 8.30 -6.48 -9.55
N TYR A 137 7.87 -6.78 -8.33
CA TYR A 137 8.36 -6.05 -7.18
C TYR A 137 8.47 -6.90 -5.92
N THR A 138 9.39 -6.49 -5.05
CA THR A 138 9.60 -7.04 -3.72
C THR A 138 9.33 -5.97 -2.69
N CYS A 139 8.44 -6.23 -1.74
CA CYS A 139 8.24 -5.43 -0.53
C CYS A 139 8.89 -6.16 0.63
N ARG A 140 9.78 -5.50 1.38
CA ARG A 140 10.48 -6.09 2.53
C ARG A 140 10.45 -5.16 3.73
N GLY A 141 9.86 -5.61 4.83
CA GLY A 141 9.81 -4.81 6.05
C GLY A 141 8.99 -3.52 5.91
N ASP A 142 8.09 -3.46 4.92
CA ASP A 142 7.23 -2.30 4.71
C ASP A 142 6.04 -2.32 5.65
N LEU A 143 5.64 -1.14 6.14
CA LEU A 143 4.44 -0.94 6.94
C LEU A 143 3.34 -0.30 6.09
N PHE A 144 2.24 -1.03 5.91
CA PHE A 144 1.03 -0.55 5.26
C PHE A 144 0.04 -0.13 6.35
N GLY A 145 -0.16 1.19 6.44
CA GLY A 145 -0.98 1.86 7.43
C GLY A 145 -2.48 1.53 7.34
N PRO A 146 -3.23 1.97 8.35
CA PRO A 146 -4.63 1.59 8.52
C PRO A 146 -5.59 2.33 7.59
N ASN A 147 -5.12 3.35 6.87
CA ASN A 147 -5.95 4.27 6.11
C ASN A 147 -5.98 3.96 4.61
N ALA A 148 -5.71 2.72 4.19
CA ALA A 148 -5.78 2.35 2.78
C ALA A 148 -7.21 2.50 2.21
N MET A 149 -7.34 3.19 1.09
CA MET A 149 -8.64 3.39 0.41
C MET A 149 -9.10 2.10 -0.29
N LEU A 150 -8.16 1.35 -0.87
CA LEU A 150 -8.39 0.04 -1.48
C LEU A 150 -7.23 -0.91 -1.14
N THR A 151 -7.01 -1.94 -1.96
CA THR A 151 -5.99 -2.97 -1.75
C THR A 151 -4.58 -2.34 -1.73
N PRO A 152 -3.84 -2.40 -0.60
CA PRO A 152 -2.51 -1.80 -0.49
C PRO A 152 -1.52 -2.30 -1.55
N ILE A 153 -1.41 -3.60 -1.74
CA ILE A 153 -0.55 -4.18 -2.79
C ILE A 153 -1.44 -4.72 -3.91
N ASP A 154 -1.24 -4.26 -5.13
CA ASP A 154 -2.04 -4.71 -6.28
C ASP A 154 -1.17 -5.06 -7.50
N MET A 155 -1.47 -6.16 -8.16
CA MET A 155 -0.89 -6.51 -9.46
C MET A 155 -2.02 -6.71 -10.45
N HIS A 156 -2.14 -5.76 -11.37
CA HIS A 156 -3.10 -5.86 -12.47
C HIS A 156 -2.68 -6.93 -13.46
N ASN A 157 -3.65 -7.41 -14.24
CA ASN A 157 -3.36 -8.10 -15.49
C ASN A 157 -3.28 -7.12 -16.67
N LEU A 158 -2.81 -7.60 -17.82
CA LEU A 158 -2.70 -6.79 -19.03
C LEU A 158 -4.05 -6.44 -19.66
N ASP A 159 -5.02 -7.35 -19.65
CA ASP A 159 -6.38 -7.11 -20.17
C ASP A 159 -7.03 -5.86 -19.55
N GLU A 160 -6.94 -5.69 -18.22
CA GLU A 160 -7.42 -4.52 -17.48
C GLU A 160 -6.74 -3.20 -17.88
N ASN A 161 -5.61 -3.27 -18.58
CA ASN A 161 -4.73 -2.17 -18.88
C ASN A 161 -4.50 -1.96 -20.40
N GLY A 162 -5.42 -2.47 -21.22
CA GLY A 162 -5.39 -2.30 -22.69
C GLY A 162 -4.45 -3.27 -23.40
N GLY A 163 -4.18 -4.42 -22.79
CA GLY A 163 -3.60 -5.59 -23.42
C GLY A 163 -4.57 -6.29 -24.37
N GLU A 164 -4.19 -7.49 -24.81
CA GLU A 164 -5.09 -8.33 -25.61
C GLU A 164 -6.22 -8.86 -24.71
N ASP A 165 -7.45 -8.90 -25.22
CA ASP A 165 -8.62 -9.41 -24.50
C ASP A 165 -8.33 -10.82 -23.95
N GLY A 166 -8.50 -11.00 -22.64
CA GLY A 166 -8.22 -12.26 -21.95
C GLY A 166 -6.74 -12.53 -21.63
N ASP A 167 -5.82 -11.58 -21.86
CA ASP A 167 -4.44 -11.67 -21.36
C ASP A 167 -4.39 -11.41 -19.86
N LEU A 168 -4.46 -12.51 -19.10
CA LEU A 168 -4.44 -12.53 -17.65
C LEU A 168 -3.01 -12.52 -17.06
N THR A 169 -2.00 -12.14 -17.85
CA THR A 169 -0.63 -11.98 -17.35
C THR A 169 -0.58 -10.85 -16.33
N ALA A 170 -0.19 -11.18 -15.10
CA ALA A 170 -0.10 -10.28 -13.95
C ALA A 170 1.36 -10.16 -13.47
N GLY A 171 2.24 -9.73 -14.37
CA GLY A 171 3.63 -9.48 -14.04
C GLY A 171 4.51 -10.71 -13.92
N LYS A 172 5.80 -10.48 -13.67
CA LYS A 172 6.84 -11.48 -13.47
C LYS A 172 6.79 -12.09 -12.07
N PHE A 173 6.75 -11.23 -11.06
CA PHE A 173 6.78 -11.66 -9.66
C PHE A 173 6.21 -10.58 -8.73
N LEU A 174 5.78 -11.03 -7.56
CA LEU A 174 5.34 -10.19 -6.45
C LEU A 174 5.78 -10.90 -5.17
N ASN A 175 6.75 -10.31 -4.49
CA ASN A 175 7.29 -10.84 -3.26
C ASN A 175 6.97 -9.89 -2.10
N THR A 176 6.49 -10.43 -0.99
CA THR A 176 6.16 -9.66 0.21
C THR A 176 6.73 -10.38 1.42
N TYR A 177 7.73 -9.77 2.06
CA TYR A 177 8.51 -10.37 3.12
C TYR A 177 8.48 -9.49 4.37
N GLU A 178 8.10 -10.06 5.50
CA GLU A 178 8.19 -9.37 6.80
C GLU A 178 7.44 -8.01 6.79
N CYS A 179 6.33 -7.91 6.04
CA CYS A 179 5.53 -6.69 5.96
C CYS A 179 4.36 -6.73 6.94
N THR A 180 3.89 -5.56 7.38
CA THR A 180 2.69 -5.42 8.24
C THR A 180 1.58 -4.68 7.52
N PHE A 181 0.35 -5.20 7.61
CA PHE A 181 -0.84 -4.63 6.99
C PHE A 181 -1.90 -4.31 8.05
N LEU A 182 -2.24 -3.03 8.18
CA LEU A 182 -3.14 -2.52 9.22
C LEU A 182 -4.53 -2.12 8.70
N ALA A 183 -4.79 -2.26 7.40
CA ALA A 183 -6.08 -1.93 6.80
C ALA A 183 -6.86 -3.21 6.44
N ARG A 184 -8.06 -3.37 7.02
CA ARG A 184 -9.00 -4.47 6.71
C ARG A 184 -10.35 -4.04 6.15
N GLU A 185 -10.73 -2.78 6.35
CA GLU A 185 -11.98 -2.21 5.83
C GLU A 185 -11.64 -1.11 4.82
N ARG A 186 -12.38 -1.07 3.70
CA ARG A 186 -12.31 0.05 2.76
C ARG A 186 -12.93 1.29 3.42
N PHE A 187 -12.42 2.48 3.10
CA PHE A 187 -13.17 3.70 3.39
C PHE A 187 -14.42 3.74 2.51
N ALA A 188 -15.56 4.02 3.13
CA ALA A 188 -16.84 4.06 2.44
C ALA A 188 -16.91 5.34 1.61
N THR A 189 -16.68 5.24 0.31
CA THR A 189 -17.08 6.31 -0.62
C THR A 189 -18.55 6.09 -1.00
N PRO A 190 -19.37 7.14 -1.14
CA PRO A 190 -20.67 7.02 -1.80
C PRO A 190 -20.50 6.39 -3.20
N GLY A 191 -21.21 5.29 -3.51
CA GLY A 191 -21.14 4.62 -4.81
C GLY A 191 -20.43 3.24 -4.83
N TRP A 192 -19.79 2.92 -5.97
CA TRP A 192 -19.29 1.58 -6.39
C TRP A 192 -18.37 0.86 -5.38
N TYR A 193 -17.88 1.53 -4.35
CA TYR A 193 -16.98 0.98 -3.34
C TYR A 193 -17.69 0.57 -2.03
N SER A 194 -19.01 0.40 -2.06
CA SER A 194 -19.79 0.00 -0.88
C SER A 194 -19.40 -1.39 -0.33
N ARG A 195 -18.87 -1.39 0.90
CA ARG A 195 -18.82 -2.50 1.89
C ARG A 195 -18.59 -3.92 1.38
N SER A 196 -17.45 -4.14 0.73
CA SER A 196 -16.83 -5.47 0.62
C SER A 196 -15.37 -5.38 1.07
N GLY A 197 -14.81 -6.48 1.60
CA GLY A 197 -13.48 -6.52 2.21
C GLY A 197 -12.37 -5.86 1.38
N CYS A 198 -11.34 -5.36 2.05
CA CYS A 198 -10.14 -4.84 1.41
C CYS A 198 -9.01 -5.87 1.58
N PRO A 199 -8.70 -6.72 0.59
CA PRO A 199 -7.54 -7.57 0.72
C PRO A 199 -6.28 -6.72 0.84
N ALA A 200 -5.34 -7.17 1.66
CA ALA A 200 -4.02 -6.56 1.77
C ALA A 200 -3.24 -6.65 0.46
N ILE A 201 -3.35 -7.81 -0.21
CA ILE A 201 -2.65 -8.14 -1.45
C ILE A 201 -3.65 -8.68 -2.47
N GLY A 202 -3.73 -8.01 -3.62
CA GLY A 202 -4.57 -8.39 -4.75
C GLY A 202 -3.71 -8.70 -5.97
N ILE A 203 -3.87 -9.89 -6.54
CA ILE A 203 -3.23 -10.28 -7.81
C ILE A 203 -4.33 -10.66 -8.79
N ARG A 204 -4.38 -10.02 -9.95
CA ARG A 204 -5.52 -10.12 -10.86
C ARG A 204 -5.26 -11.04 -12.04
N GLY A 205 -4.48 -12.10 -11.86
CA GLY A 205 -4.12 -13.00 -12.95
C GLY A 205 -3.09 -14.04 -12.56
N HIS A 206 -2.38 -14.55 -13.56
CA HIS A 206 -1.30 -15.51 -13.39
C HIS A 206 0.06 -14.87 -13.68
N PRO A 207 1.16 -15.38 -13.12
CA PRO A 207 2.47 -14.85 -13.44
C PRO A 207 2.77 -15.05 -14.93
N ALA A 208 3.69 -14.24 -15.46
CA ALA A 208 4.19 -14.41 -16.81
C ALA A 208 4.74 -15.83 -17.04
N PRO A 209 4.64 -16.39 -18.25
CA PRO A 209 5.15 -17.72 -18.55
C PRO A 209 6.63 -17.88 -18.16
N GLY A 210 6.94 -18.93 -17.39
CA GLY A 210 8.30 -19.22 -16.92
C GLY A 210 8.80 -18.33 -15.77
N ALA A 211 7.97 -17.42 -15.26
CA ALA A 211 8.33 -16.54 -14.15
C ALA A 211 8.27 -17.27 -12.80
N PRO A 212 8.99 -16.79 -11.76
CA PRO A 212 9.10 -17.49 -10.47
C PRO A 212 7.81 -17.48 -9.63
N GLY A 213 6.81 -16.70 -10.04
CA GLY A 213 5.53 -16.56 -9.37
C GLY A 213 5.55 -15.51 -8.27
N TYR A 214 4.70 -15.72 -7.27
CA TYR A 214 4.46 -14.81 -6.16
C TYR A 214 4.84 -15.49 -4.86
N ASP A 215 5.27 -14.71 -3.88
CA ASP A 215 5.71 -15.22 -2.59
C ASP A 215 5.35 -14.25 -1.47
N THR A 216 4.66 -14.74 -0.45
CA THR A 216 4.27 -13.94 0.70
C THR A 216 4.64 -14.69 1.96
N ARG A 217 5.62 -14.18 2.70
CA ARG A 217 6.11 -14.83 3.90
C ARG A 217 6.36 -13.90 5.07
N ASP A 218 6.15 -14.47 6.26
CA ASP A 218 6.46 -13.85 7.55
C ASP A 218 5.81 -12.47 7.73
N CYS A 219 4.68 -12.24 7.04
CA CYS A 219 3.92 -10.99 7.11
C CYS A 219 2.82 -11.06 8.18
N GLN A 220 2.39 -9.89 8.64
CA GLN A 220 1.33 -9.74 9.64
C GLN A 220 0.15 -8.95 9.07
N PHE A 221 -1.06 -9.47 9.26
CA PHE A 221 -2.29 -8.93 8.69
C PHE A 221 -3.34 -8.78 9.77
N VAL A 222 -3.96 -7.60 9.88
CA VAL A 222 -5.10 -7.40 10.80
C VAL A 222 -6.40 -8.07 10.32
N HIS A 223 -6.37 -8.67 9.13
CA HIS A 223 -7.42 -9.53 8.57
C HIS A 223 -7.57 -10.79 9.41
N PHE A 224 -8.78 -11.32 9.56
CA PHE A 224 -9.01 -12.47 10.43
C PHE A 224 -8.44 -13.77 9.88
N GLU A 225 -8.45 -13.93 8.56
CA GLU A 225 -7.98 -15.13 7.90
C GLU A 225 -7.30 -14.81 6.56
N GLU A 226 -6.59 -15.79 6.02
CA GLU A 226 -5.82 -15.63 4.79
C GLU A 226 -6.70 -15.24 3.59
N GLY A 227 -7.90 -15.83 3.46
CA GLY A 227 -8.83 -15.55 2.36
C GLY A 227 -9.33 -14.11 2.33
N ASP A 228 -9.33 -13.43 3.47
CA ASP A 228 -9.69 -12.01 3.56
C ASP A 228 -8.53 -11.08 3.16
N ALA A 229 -7.29 -11.53 3.38
CA ALA A 229 -6.08 -10.74 3.18
C ALA A 229 -5.47 -10.90 1.78
N LEU A 230 -5.49 -12.13 1.24
CA LEU A 230 -4.73 -12.55 0.08
C LEU A 230 -5.66 -13.03 -1.03
N ASP A 231 -5.82 -12.21 -2.04
CA ASP A 231 -6.83 -12.40 -3.09
C ASP A 231 -6.19 -12.53 -4.47
N GLN A 232 -6.27 -13.72 -5.06
CA GLN A 232 -5.87 -13.95 -6.45
C GLN A 232 -7.12 -14.14 -7.30
N ARG A 233 -7.38 -13.21 -8.20
CA ARG A 233 -8.59 -13.14 -9.04
C ARG A 233 -8.31 -13.52 -10.49
N ASN A 234 -9.39 -13.71 -11.24
CA ASN A 234 -9.42 -14.00 -12.68
C ASN A 234 -8.77 -15.33 -13.09
N VAL A 235 -8.33 -16.17 -12.14
CA VAL A 235 -7.79 -17.50 -12.38
C VAL A 235 -8.68 -18.55 -11.73
N SER A 236 -8.84 -19.70 -12.38
CA SER A 236 -9.68 -20.79 -11.86
C SER A 236 -9.12 -21.43 -10.58
N PHE A 237 -7.80 -21.33 -10.38
CA PHE A 237 -7.10 -21.74 -9.17
C PHE A 237 -5.92 -20.78 -8.92
N PRO A 238 -5.56 -20.49 -7.66
CA PRO A 238 -4.35 -19.75 -7.36
C PRO A 238 -3.14 -20.47 -7.98
N THR A 239 -2.40 -19.77 -8.83
CA THR A 239 -1.22 -20.33 -9.51
C THR A 239 0.01 -19.51 -9.18
N GLY A 240 1.09 -20.20 -8.85
CA GLY A 240 2.40 -19.60 -8.61
C GLY A 240 2.53 -18.81 -7.30
N TRP A 241 1.52 -18.73 -6.44
CA TRP A 241 1.60 -18.00 -5.17
C TRP A 241 1.95 -18.90 -3.99
N ARG A 242 3.19 -18.76 -3.50
CA ARG A 242 3.65 -19.38 -2.26
C ARG A 242 3.32 -18.50 -1.05
N ARG A 243 2.82 -19.11 0.02
CA ARG A 243 2.37 -18.43 1.24
C ARG A 243 2.85 -19.23 2.44
N SER A 244 3.63 -18.61 3.34
CA SER A 244 4.21 -19.32 4.49
C SER A 244 4.54 -18.41 5.65
N GLY A 245 4.34 -18.84 6.89
CA GLY A 245 4.75 -18.09 8.07
C GLY A 245 3.94 -16.81 8.35
N ASN A 246 2.94 -16.49 7.53
CA ASN A 246 2.07 -15.32 7.71
C ASN A 246 1.16 -15.48 8.92
N GLU A 247 0.82 -14.36 9.55
CA GLU A 247 -0.07 -14.28 10.70
C GLU A 247 -1.25 -13.35 10.44
N PHE A 248 -2.42 -13.79 10.90
CA PHE A 248 -3.71 -13.15 10.70
C PHE A 248 -4.37 -12.93 12.06
N GLY A 249 -5.18 -11.88 12.18
CA GLY A 249 -5.95 -11.53 13.36
C GLY A 249 -5.50 -10.23 14.00
N GLY A 250 -6.08 -9.92 15.16
CA GLY A 250 -5.71 -8.74 15.93
C GLY A 250 -4.25 -8.78 16.39
N LEU A 251 -3.71 -7.59 16.65
CA LEU A 251 -2.31 -7.31 16.99
C LEU A 251 -1.82 -8.10 18.21
N GLU A 252 -2.74 -8.48 19.09
CA GLU A 252 -2.47 -9.27 20.29
C GLU A 252 -2.02 -10.70 20.02
N ASN A 253 -2.13 -11.19 18.77
CA ASN A 253 -1.81 -12.57 18.39
C ASN A 253 -0.52 -12.69 17.57
N TRP A 254 0.21 -11.59 17.41
CA TRP A 254 1.35 -11.50 16.50
C TRP A 254 2.66 -11.87 17.20
N SER A 255 3.41 -12.79 16.58
CA SER A 255 4.70 -13.25 17.07
C SER A 255 5.78 -12.19 16.83
N GLU A 256 6.76 -12.14 17.73
CA GLU A 256 8.00 -11.40 17.51
C GLU A 256 8.78 -11.97 16.32
N GLY A 257 9.50 -11.13 15.58
CA GLY A 257 10.32 -11.55 14.43
C GLY A 257 9.55 -11.65 13.11
N LYS A 258 8.29 -11.23 13.06
CA LYS A 258 7.46 -11.16 11.86
C LYS A 258 6.88 -9.76 11.67
N GLY A 259 6.48 -9.47 10.44
CA GLY A 259 5.92 -8.17 10.07
C GLY A 259 6.90 -7.01 10.20
N ALA A 260 6.43 -5.82 9.85
CA ALA A 260 7.15 -4.57 9.96
C ALA A 260 6.64 -3.73 11.16
N PRO A 261 7.55 -3.14 11.95
CA PRO A 261 8.98 -3.46 11.99
C PRO A 261 9.18 -4.83 12.66
N VAL A 262 10.16 -5.59 12.18
CA VAL A 262 10.44 -7.00 12.55
C VAL A 262 10.66 -7.22 14.07
N ASN A 263 10.87 -6.15 14.83
CA ASN A 263 11.12 -6.14 16.28
C ASN A 263 9.99 -5.50 17.11
N TRP A 264 8.76 -5.37 16.59
CA TRP A 264 7.65 -4.87 17.41
C TRP A 264 7.11 -5.96 18.35
N THR A 265 7.30 -5.80 19.65
CA THR A 265 6.98 -6.82 20.68
C THR A 265 5.56 -6.73 21.25
N GLY A 266 4.68 -5.88 20.69
CA GLY A 266 3.23 -5.95 20.94
C GLY A 266 2.74 -5.86 22.40
N THR A 267 3.57 -5.54 23.41
CA THR A 267 3.14 -5.57 24.82
C THR A 267 2.33 -4.32 25.18
N SER A 268 1.10 -4.26 24.71
CA SER A 268 0.01 -3.52 25.33
C SER A 268 -1.29 -4.20 24.95
N PRO A 269 -2.21 -4.42 25.90
CA PRO A 269 -3.46 -5.13 25.62
C PRO A 269 -4.22 -4.41 24.51
N ALA A 270 -4.53 -5.14 23.43
CA ALA A 270 -5.49 -4.68 22.45
C ALA A 270 -6.82 -4.41 23.18
N PRO A 271 -7.54 -3.31 22.88
CA PRO A 271 -8.89 -3.15 23.37
C PRO A 271 -9.71 -4.35 22.91
N SER A 272 -10.46 -4.96 23.83
CA SER A 272 -11.27 -6.16 23.58
C SER A 272 -12.10 -5.98 22.31
N VAL A 273 -11.92 -6.89 21.36
CA VAL A 273 -12.64 -6.90 20.08
C VAL A 273 -14.09 -7.32 20.34
N ASP A 274 -14.90 -6.41 20.87
CA ASP A 274 -16.35 -6.57 20.82
C ASP A 274 -16.83 -6.33 19.38
N ARG A 275 -17.97 -6.92 19.01
CA ARG A 275 -18.58 -6.89 17.68
C ARG A 275 -19.17 -5.53 17.31
N THR A 276 -18.49 -4.45 17.66
CA THR A 276 -18.96 -3.08 17.47
C THR A 276 -18.62 -2.53 16.08
N SER A 277 -19.22 -1.39 15.76
CA SER A 277 -19.31 -0.78 14.43
C SER A 277 -17.94 -0.46 13.79
N GLY A 278 -17.88 -0.33 12.45
CA GLY A 278 -16.64 -0.10 11.70
C GLY A 278 -15.80 1.12 12.12
N VAL A 279 -16.40 2.09 12.81
CA VAL A 279 -15.69 3.29 13.32
C VAL A 279 -14.71 2.93 14.46
N GLU A 280 -15.12 2.08 15.40
CA GLU A 280 -14.27 1.68 16.54
C GLU A 280 -13.12 0.77 16.10
N LYS A 281 -13.38 -0.10 15.11
CA LYS A 281 -12.36 -0.94 14.45
C LYS A 281 -11.28 -0.13 13.76
N ARG A 282 -11.67 0.98 13.10
CA ARG A 282 -10.72 1.93 12.51
C ARG A 282 -9.91 2.67 13.57
N ARG A 283 -10.52 3.05 14.69
CA ARG A 283 -9.81 3.71 15.80
C ARG A 283 -8.75 2.81 16.44
N ALA A 284 -9.05 1.52 16.65
CA ALA A 284 -8.08 0.54 17.13
C ALA A 284 -6.93 0.32 16.12
N SER A 285 -7.26 0.22 14.83
CA SER A 285 -6.25 0.10 13.76
C SER A 285 -5.39 1.37 13.63
N ALA A 286 -5.96 2.55 13.84
CA ALA A 286 -5.25 3.83 13.87
C ALA A 286 -4.31 3.94 15.08
N GLN A 287 -4.75 3.51 16.27
CA GLN A 287 -3.90 3.46 17.47
C GLN A 287 -2.76 2.45 17.33
N ALA A 288 -3.02 1.32 16.67
CA ALA A 288 -2.00 0.36 16.28
C ALA A 288 -1.01 0.93 15.27
N GLY A 289 -1.51 1.62 14.25
CA GLY A 289 -0.72 2.30 13.24
C GLY A 289 0.18 3.38 13.84
N ALA A 290 -0.31 4.18 14.77
CA ALA A 290 0.51 5.19 15.46
C ALA A 290 1.63 4.56 16.30
N ARG A 291 1.42 3.36 16.86
CA ARG A 291 2.43 2.62 17.63
C ARG A 291 3.44 1.90 16.74
N CYS A 292 2.97 1.27 15.66
CA CYS A 292 3.82 0.66 14.65
C CYS A 292 4.69 1.72 13.97
N LEU A 293 4.14 2.93 13.75
CA LEU A 293 4.89 4.07 13.25
C LEU A 293 6.04 4.41 14.18
N GLY A 294 5.84 4.57 15.48
CA GLY A 294 6.94 4.86 16.42
C GLY A 294 8.08 3.82 16.39
N ALA A 295 7.76 2.55 16.11
CA ALA A 295 8.75 1.49 15.95
C ALA A 295 9.39 1.50 14.54
N VAL A 296 8.64 1.84 13.48
CA VAL A 296 9.17 2.08 12.13
C VAL A 296 10.08 3.30 12.14
N GLU A 297 9.73 4.37 12.85
CA GLU A 297 10.57 5.54 13.08
C GLU A 297 11.89 5.17 13.76
N ALA A 298 11.85 4.28 14.76
CA ALA A 298 13.05 3.77 15.41
C ALA A 298 13.92 2.94 14.43
N ALA A 299 13.30 2.09 13.62
CA ALA A 299 13.98 1.28 12.61
C ALA A 299 14.55 2.13 11.45
N MET A 300 13.87 3.19 11.03
CA MET A 300 14.32 4.14 10.00
C MET A 300 15.50 4.99 10.48
N ARG A 301 15.67 5.18 11.79
CA ARG A 301 16.78 5.91 12.42
C ARG A 301 18.02 5.06 12.70
N ALA A 302 17.88 3.73 12.67
CA ALA A 302 19.02 2.83 12.81
C ALA A 302 19.76 2.76 11.46
N ASP A 303 21.00 3.27 11.43
CA ASP A 303 21.88 3.28 10.27
C ASP A 303 22.21 1.86 9.76
#